data_AF-A0A4U2YYJ6-F1
#
_entry.id   AF-A0A4U2YYJ6-F1
#
_cell.length_a   1.000
_cell.length_b   1.000
_cell.length_c   1.000
_cell.angle_alpha   90.00
_cell.angle_beta   90.00
_cell.angle_gamma   90.00
#
_symmetry.space_group_name_H-M   'P 1'
#
loop_
_entity.id
_entity.type
_entity.pdbx_description
1 polymer ?
#
loop_
_entity_poly.entity_id
_entity_poly.type
_entity_poly.pdbx_seq_one_letter_code
_entity_poly.pdbx_strand_id
1 'polypeptide(L)'
;MEDILIEFQKIVQGVLNAQKLCTIVYGTVVSVEPLEVYVDQKLTLKKEQLKLTRAVMDYEVDMTVEHETEIGNGPASHTHEYKGRKKFKIHNGLVDGDKVTMIRAHGGQQYLIIDKEVV
;
A
#
# COMPACT_ATOMS: atom_id res chain seq x y z
N MET A 1 13.45 -20.41 -40.72
CA MET A 1 14.17 -20.90 -39.50
C MET A 1 13.96 -19.94 -38.33
N GLU A 2 13.98 -18.63 -38.61
CA GLU A 2 13.68 -17.55 -37.65
C GLU A 2 12.28 -17.63 -37.04
N ASP A 3 11.25 -17.95 -37.83
CA ASP A 3 9.86 -18.11 -37.34
C ASP A 3 9.69 -19.20 -36.27
N ILE A 4 10.40 -20.32 -36.42
CA ILE A 4 10.33 -21.42 -35.44
C ILE A 4 10.97 -20.98 -34.13
N LEU A 5 12.07 -20.23 -34.19
CA LEU A 5 12.75 -19.68 -33.02
C LEU A 5 11.87 -18.67 -32.26
N ILE A 6 11.18 -17.80 -32.99
CA ILE A 6 10.20 -16.85 -32.42
C ILE A 6 9.05 -17.62 -31.74
N GLU A 7 8.55 -18.67 -32.37
CA GLU A 7 7.43 -19.44 -31.83
C GLU A 7 7.84 -20.23 -30.57
N PHE A 8 9.05 -20.79 -30.54
CA PHE A 8 9.63 -21.39 -29.33
C PHE A 8 9.76 -20.36 -28.20
N GLN A 9 10.24 -19.16 -28.49
CA GLN A 9 10.35 -18.08 -27.49
C GLN A 9 8.96 -17.71 -26.93
N LYS A 10 7.93 -17.60 -27.77
CA LYS A 10 6.56 -17.33 -27.31
C LYS A 10 6.02 -18.44 -26.40
N ILE A 11 6.24 -19.71 -26.76
CA ILE A 11 5.81 -20.86 -25.95
C ILE A 11 6.50 -20.82 -24.59
N VAL A 12 7.82 -20.62 -24.56
CA VAL A 12 8.58 -20.50 -23.31
C VAL A 12 8.09 -19.32 -22.48
N GLN A 13 7.85 -18.17 -23.09
CA GLN A 13 7.29 -16.99 -22.40
C GLN A 13 5.89 -17.26 -21.84
N GLY A 14 5.05 -17.99 -22.60
CA GLY A 14 3.72 -18.40 -22.16
C GLY A 14 3.76 -19.32 -20.94
N VAL A 15 4.65 -20.31 -20.92
CA VAL A 15 4.86 -21.22 -19.78
C VAL A 15 5.39 -20.46 -18.56
N LEU A 16 6.36 -19.57 -18.75
CA LEU A 16 6.92 -18.76 -17.66
C LEU A 16 5.88 -17.79 -17.09
N ASN A 17 5.05 -17.18 -17.93
CA ASN A 17 3.97 -16.30 -17.49
C ASN A 17 2.86 -17.09 -16.78
N ALA A 18 2.53 -18.30 -17.25
CA ALA A 18 1.60 -19.20 -16.58
C ALA A 18 2.11 -19.67 -15.21
N GLN A 19 3.43 -19.77 -15.03
CA GLN A 19 4.05 -20.02 -13.72
C GLN A 19 4.04 -18.79 -12.81
N LYS A 20 4.04 -17.57 -13.35
CA LYS A 20 3.98 -16.33 -12.56
C LYS A 20 2.57 -16.12 -12.01
N LEU A 21 2.37 -16.54 -10.77
CA LEU A 21 1.11 -16.35 -10.04
C LEU A 21 0.82 -14.87 -9.73
N CYS A 22 1.87 -14.04 -9.64
CA CYS A 22 1.74 -12.62 -9.36
C CYS A 22 2.91 -11.80 -9.91
N THR A 23 2.75 -10.47 -9.99
CA THR A 23 3.79 -9.54 -10.45
C THR A 23 3.72 -8.24 -9.66
N ILE A 24 4.87 -7.66 -9.34
CA ILE A 24 4.95 -6.33 -8.69
C ILE A 24 4.76 -5.25 -9.76
N VAL A 25 3.90 -4.28 -9.47
CA VAL A 25 3.63 -3.11 -10.30
C VAL A 25 3.61 -1.85 -9.44
N TYR A 26 3.83 -0.70 -10.07
CA TYR A 26 3.88 0.59 -9.41
C TYR A 26 2.75 1.48 -9.92
N GLY A 27 2.18 2.29 -9.04
CA GLY A 27 1.08 3.18 -9.38
C GLY A 27 1.15 4.52 -8.69
N THR A 28 0.36 5.46 -9.17
CA THR A 28 0.16 6.77 -8.54
C THR A 28 -1.31 6.95 -8.23
N VAL A 29 -1.64 7.33 -6.99
CA VAL A 29 -3.00 7.63 -6.56
C VAL A 29 -3.45 8.92 -7.23
N VAL A 30 -4.53 8.86 -8.00
CA VAL A 30 -5.10 10.02 -8.72
C VAL A 30 -6.22 10.66 -7.92
N SER A 31 -7.01 9.83 -7.23
CA SER A 31 -8.15 10.24 -6.42
C SER A 31 -8.34 9.22 -5.30
N VAL A 32 -8.69 9.67 -4.10
CA VAL A 32 -9.03 8.79 -2.96
C VAL A 32 -10.52 8.52 -2.80
N GLU A 33 -11.40 9.42 -3.29
CA GLU A 33 -12.85 9.30 -3.21
C GLU A 33 -13.54 9.74 -4.52
N PRO A 34 -13.84 8.80 -5.46
CA PRO A 34 -13.57 7.36 -5.38
C PRO A 34 -12.08 7.04 -5.58
N LEU A 35 -11.62 5.92 -5.00
CA LEU A 35 -10.23 5.49 -5.09
C LEU A 35 -9.88 5.09 -6.54
N GLU A 36 -8.92 5.81 -7.12
CA GLU A 36 -8.37 5.58 -8.45
C GLU A 36 -6.84 5.59 -8.42
N VAL A 37 -6.22 4.57 -9.02
CA VAL A 37 -4.76 4.43 -9.11
C VAL A 37 -4.35 4.26 -10.57
N TYR A 38 -3.43 5.09 -11.02
CA TYR A 38 -2.90 5.07 -12.38
C TYR A 38 -1.63 4.21 -12.46
N VAL A 39 -1.61 3.27 -13.41
CA VAL A 39 -0.54 2.28 -13.62
C VAL A 39 -0.13 2.27 -15.10
N ASP A 40 1.18 2.19 -15.37
CA ASP A 40 1.79 1.97 -16.70
C ASP A 40 1.25 2.85 -17.84
N GLN A 41 1.01 4.13 -17.54
CA GLN A 41 0.62 5.18 -18.49
C GLN A 41 -0.65 4.91 -19.34
N LYS A 42 -1.39 3.83 -19.08
CA LYS A 42 -2.57 3.44 -19.89
C LYS A 42 -3.70 2.81 -19.08
N LEU A 43 -3.51 2.53 -17.80
CA LEU A 43 -4.49 1.81 -16.99
C LEU A 43 -4.82 2.60 -15.73
N THR A 44 -6.08 3.01 -15.59
CA THR A 44 -6.63 3.53 -14.34
C THR A 44 -7.42 2.42 -13.67
N LEU A 45 -6.99 2.05 -12.47
CA LEU A 45 -7.64 1.04 -11.63
C LEU A 45 -8.64 1.72 -10.70
N LYS A 46 -9.85 1.16 -10.64
CA LYS A 46 -10.92 1.60 -9.75
C LYS A 46 -10.93 0.80 -8.46
N LYS A 47 -11.65 1.30 -7.46
CA LYS A 47 -11.81 0.68 -6.13
C LYS A 47 -12.12 -0.82 -6.16
N GLU A 48 -12.91 -1.31 -7.11
CA GLU A 48 -13.31 -2.73 -7.20
C GLU A 48 -12.13 -3.65 -7.58
N GLN A 49 -11.11 -3.10 -8.23
CA GLN A 49 -9.91 -3.79 -8.67
C GLN A 49 -8.79 -3.75 -7.62
N LEU A 50 -8.95 -2.93 -6.58
CA LEU A 50 -7.92 -2.64 -5.58
C LEU A 50 -8.28 -3.30 -4.24
N LYS A 51 -7.29 -3.96 -3.64
CA LYS A 51 -7.32 -4.44 -2.27
C LYS A 51 -6.27 -3.67 -1.48
N LEU A 52 -6.64 -3.21 -0.30
CA LEU A 52 -5.78 -2.38 0.56
C LEU A 52 -5.30 -3.17 1.76
N THR A 53 -4.04 -2.97 2.14
CA THR A 53 -3.49 -3.45 3.42
C THR A 53 -3.62 -2.37 4.48
N ARG A 54 -3.36 -2.72 5.75
CA ARG A 54 -3.29 -1.75 6.85
C ARG A 54 -2.17 -0.71 6.69
N ALA A 55 -1.19 -0.96 5.83
CA ALA A 55 -0.10 -0.03 5.58
C ALA A 55 -0.56 1.22 4.80
N VAL A 56 -1.70 1.14 4.12
CA VAL A 56 -2.26 2.21 3.29
C VAL A 56 -3.66 2.65 3.72
N MET A 57 -4.06 2.31 4.95
CA MET A 57 -5.36 2.64 5.53
C MET A 57 -5.20 3.18 6.93
N ASP A 58 -6.03 4.17 7.29
CA ASP A 58 -6.19 4.57 8.68
C ASP A 58 -6.78 3.42 9.50
N TYR A 59 -6.19 3.13 10.66
CA TYR A 59 -6.70 2.12 11.56
C TYR A 59 -6.49 2.47 13.03
N GLU A 60 -7.32 1.91 13.89
CA GLU A 60 -7.15 2.01 15.34
C GLU A 60 -6.37 0.80 15.87
N VAL A 61 -5.46 1.06 16.83
CA VAL A 61 -4.70 0.04 17.53
C VAL A 61 -4.65 0.37 19.01
N ASP A 62 -4.82 -0.65 19.84
CA ASP A 62 -4.57 -0.52 21.27
C ASP A 62 -3.08 -0.77 21.55
N MET A 63 -2.41 0.20 22.16
CA MET A 63 -1.01 0.10 22.57
C MET A 63 -0.89 0.32 24.07
N THR A 64 0.01 -0.43 24.71
CA THR A 64 0.43 -0.15 26.09
C THR A 64 1.48 0.93 26.05
N VAL A 65 1.27 1.99 26.82
CA VAL A 65 2.15 3.16 26.87
C VAL A 65 2.73 3.30 28.27
N GLU A 66 3.97 3.77 28.34
CA GLU A 66 4.61 4.20 29.58
C GLU A 66 5.35 5.52 29.32
N HIS A 67 4.61 6.62 29.28
CA HIS A 67 5.15 7.97 29.06
C HIS A 67 4.87 8.88 30.27
N GLU A 68 5.57 10.00 30.34
CA GLU A 68 5.23 11.13 31.23
C GLU A 68 4.98 12.37 30.39
N THR A 69 4.10 13.25 30.84
CA THR A 69 3.86 14.54 30.17
C THR A 69 5.06 15.48 30.36
N GLU A 70 5.20 16.46 29.47
CA GLU A 70 6.19 17.52 29.65
C GLU A 70 5.91 18.34 30.92
N ILE A 71 6.97 18.89 31.52
CA ILE A 71 6.88 19.82 32.64
C ILE A 71 6.43 21.17 32.07
N GLY A 72 5.27 21.66 32.50
CA GLY A 72 4.79 22.98 32.08
C GLY A 72 5.75 24.11 32.46
N ASN A 73 5.63 25.28 31.85
CA ASN A 73 6.39 26.47 32.25
C ASN A 73 5.62 27.27 33.31
N GLY A 74 5.79 26.94 34.59
CA GLY A 74 5.11 27.64 35.70
C GLY A 74 5.65 27.25 37.09
N PRO A 75 5.28 28.00 38.14
CA PRO A 75 5.75 27.74 39.50
C PRO A 75 5.16 26.47 40.15
N ALA A 76 4.16 25.85 39.53
CA ALA A 76 3.49 24.63 40.00
C ALA A 76 3.67 23.43 39.03
N SER A 77 4.74 23.46 38.25
CA SER A 77 4.96 22.45 37.21
C SER A 77 5.29 21.09 37.80
N HIS A 78 4.58 20.07 37.29
CA HIS A 78 4.80 18.66 37.58
C HIS A 78 4.49 17.84 36.33
N THR A 79 4.99 16.60 36.30
CA THR A 79 4.65 15.64 35.26
C THR A 79 3.44 14.80 35.68
N HIS A 80 2.67 14.36 34.70
CA HIS A 80 1.64 13.34 34.88
C HIS A 80 2.08 12.06 34.20
N GLU A 81 1.87 10.93 34.88
CA GLU A 81 2.05 9.61 34.28
C GLU A 81 0.98 9.36 33.22
N TYR A 82 1.41 8.98 32.02
CA TYR A 82 0.57 8.51 30.93
C TYR A 82 0.85 7.03 30.66
N LYS A 83 0.27 6.18 31.51
CA LYS A 83 0.48 4.74 31.52
C LYS A 83 -0.77 3.93 31.13
N GLY A 84 -0.56 2.70 30.66
CA GLY A 84 -1.61 1.71 30.43
C GLY A 84 -2.03 1.55 28.97
N ARG A 85 -3.11 0.77 28.73
CA ARG A 85 -3.63 0.49 27.40
C ARG A 85 -4.41 1.69 26.86
N LYS A 86 -3.96 2.23 25.73
CA LYS A 86 -4.55 3.40 25.07
C LYS A 86 -4.82 3.06 23.61
N LYS A 87 -5.92 3.61 23.08
CA LYS A 87 -6.28 3.48 21.68
C LYS A 87 -5.64 4.61 20.89
N PHE A 88 -4.88 4.27 19.86
CA PHE A 88 -4.26 5.19 18.92
C PHE A 88 -4.84 5.01 17.54
N LYS A 89 -5.04 6.12 16.84
CA LYS A 89 -5.34 6.12 15.41
C LYS A 89 -4.02 6.27 14.65
N ILE A 90 -3.69 5.28 13.84
CA ILE A 90 -2.55 5.32 12.91
C ILE A 90 -3.07 5.90 11.60
N HIS A 91 -2.41 6.97 11.14
CA HIS A 91 -2.80 7.72 9.94
C HIS A 91 -1.97 7.29 8.74
N ASN A 92 -2.39 6.20 8.11
CA ASN A 92 -1.71 5.59 6.96
C ASN A 92 -2.51 5.70 5.66
N GLY A 93 -3.70 6.31 5.69
CA GLY A 93 -4.55 6.48 4.51
C GLY A 93 -3.80 7.05 3.30
N LEU A 94 -4.20 6.60 2.12
CA LEU A 94 -3.71 7.15 0.86
C LEU A 94 -4.16 8.62 0.73
N VAL A 95 -3.33 9.43 0.08
CA VAL A 95 -3.65 10.78 -0.39
C VAL A 95 -3.35 10.90 -1.88
N ASP A 96 -3.97 11.89 -2.53
CA ASP A 96 -3.74 12.15 -3.95
C ASP A 96 -2.26 12.44 -4.21
N GLY A 97 -1.70 11.78 -5.23
CA GLY A 97 -0.27 11.88 -5.57
C GLY A 97 0.63 10.83 -4.91
N ASP A 98 0.11 10.03 -3.96
CA ASP A 98 0.90 8.95 -3.36
C ASP A 98 1.39 7.95 -4.43
N LYS A 99 2.68 7.61 -4.37
CA LYS A 99 3.24 6.51 -5.14
C LYS A 99 3.12 5.22 -4.33
N VAL A 100 2.66 4.15 -4.98
CA VAL A 100 2.34 2.90 -4.31
C VAL A 100 2.97 1.70 -5.00
N THR A 101 3.43 0.76 -4.19
CA THR A 101 3.89 -0.55 -4.65
C THR A 101 2.75 -1.56 -4.51
N MET A 102 2.49 -2.32 -5.58
CA MET A 102 1.32 -3.18 -5.68
C MET A 102 1.69 -4.57 -6.20
N ILE A 103 0.92 -5.59 -5.81
CA ILE A 103 0.96 -6.92 -6.42
C ILE A 103 -0.26 -7.11 -7.30
N ARG A 104 -0.04 -7.41 -8.58
CA ARG A 104 -1.06 -7.89 -9.51
C ARG A 104 -1.19 -9.41 -9.40
N ALA A 105 -2.40 -9.90 -9.16
CA ALA A 105 -2.70 -11.34 -9.24
C ALA A 105 -2.91 -11.79 -10.69
N HIS A 106 -2.39 -12.96 -11.06
CA HIS A 106 -2.59 -13.54 -12.39
C HIS A 106 -4.00 -14.16 -12.51
N GLY A 107 -4.62 -14.07 -13.69
CA GLY A 107 -5.98 -14.57 -13.93
C GLY A 107 -7.12 -13.56 -13.71
N GLY A 108 -6.80 -12.30 -13.39
CA GLY A 108 -7.79 -11.22 -13.26
C GLY A 108 -7.18 -9.83 -13.26
N GLN A 109 -8.03 -8.82 -13.08
CA GLN A 109 -7.64 -7.41 -12.92
C GLN A 109 -7.77 -7.01 -11.44
N GLN A 110 -7.08 -7.75 -10.57
CA GLN A 110 -7.06 -7.54 -9.12
C GLN A 110 -5.64 -7.20 -8.67
N TYR A 111 -5.55 -6.16 -7.85
CA TYR A 111 -4.28 -5.63 -7.38
C TYR A 111 -4.34 -5.40 -5.87
N LEU A 112 -3.31 -5.84 -5.17
CA LEU A 112 -3.10 -5.58 -3.75
C LEU A 112 -2.10 -4.45 -3.58
N ILE A 113 -2.51 -3.33 -2.97
CA ILE A 113 -1.60 -2.27 -2.59
C ILE A 113 -0.88 -2.68 -1.31
N ILE A 114 0.44 -2.86 -1.38
CA ILE A 114 1.24 -3.32 -0.24
C ILE A 114 1.57 -2.14 0.66
N ASP A 115 2.15 -1.08 0.09
CA ASP A 115 2.68 0.06 0.83
C ASP A 115 2.80 1.30 -0.07
N LYS A 116 2.98 2.46 0.57
CA LYS A 116 3.40 3.72 -0.06
C LYS A 116 4.91 3.71 -0.25
N GLU A 117 5.40 4.30 -1.33
CA GLU A 117 6.83 4.53 -1.49
C GLU A 117 7.28 5.62 -0.51
N VAL A 118 8.33 5.33 0.27
CA VAL A 118 8.99 6.32 1.13
C VAL A 118 9.98 7.08 0.25
N VAL A 119 9.73 8.37 0.02
CA VAL A 119 10.63 9.27 -0.71
C VAL A 119 11.19 10.32 0.23
#